data_AF-A0A496PBN0-F1
#
_entry.id   AF-A0A496PBN0-F1
#
_cell.length_a   1.000
_cell.length_b   1.000
_cell.length_c   1.000
_cell.angle_alpha   90.00
_cell.angle_beta   90.00
_cell.angle_gamma   90.00
#
_symmetry.space_group_name_H-M   'P 1'
#
loop_
_entity.id
_entity.type
_entity.pdbx_description
1 polymer ?
#
loop_
_entity_poly.entity_id
_entity_poly.type
_entity_poly.pdbx_seq_one_letter_code
_entity_poly.pdbx_strand_id
1 'polypeptide(L)'
;DILSSTHHGQIQIEVGVQSTHNKTLEAIHRRNDWGRIQSVIPPIIKAGRTHVHMDLIVGLPYESKSIFEKSFNDLFSLQPHALQIGFLKLLKGSGVRSMAEYEYIANPKAPYEVLQTHVLPYDDVRMLKHFEDVFERFYNSERYRTVFGYISESLIQEGSAFAYFEEMTKLWLEKGNQDRKLNDADQIAFLYEFFILKEDQVACDLLRYDVLTSFNGKIRDERFGLSKDRKQEMQDAEIFWREEALVRQYISNYSFVEWRRIRQDYHTIEVCGATLPYLGIPRGSYSAVEVIIDVKGETKPFIRPQQCVDTNLNYREHIASSTIREEV
;
A
#
# COMPACT_ATOMS: atom_id res chain seq x y z
N ASP A 1 17.89 11.04 -14.75
CA ASP A 1 17.25 11.52 -15.99
C ASP A 1 16.45 10.43 -16.69
N ILE A 2 17.05 9.44 -17.36
CA ILE A 2 16.31 8.39 -18.10
C ILE A 2 15.23 7.71 -17.23
N LEU A 3 15.60 7.30 -16.00
CA LEU A 3 14.70 6.63 -15.06
C LEU A 3 13.53 7.52 -14.57
N SER A 4 13.64 8.83 -14.74
CA SER A 4 12.59 9.79 -14.35
C SER A 4 11.75 10.27 -15.53
N SER A 5 12.21 10.06 -16.78
CA SER A 5 11.55 10.58 -17.98
C SER A 5 10.96 9.51 -18.90
N THR A 6 11.23 8.23 -18.65
CA THR A 6 10.72 7.10 -19.45
C THR A 6 9.18 7.03 -19.46
N HIS A 7 8.60 6.27 -20.38
CA HIS A 7 7.17 5.96 -20.31
C HIS A 7 6.89 5.02 -19.14
N HIS A 8 5.74 5.23 -18.49
CA HIS A 8 5.30 4.41 -17.36
C HIS A 8 5.26 2.92 -17.75
N GLY A 9 5.82 2.08 -16.89
CA GLY A 9 5.79 0.62 -17.05
C GLY A 9 6.85 0.04 -18.00
N GLN A 10 7.78 0.84 -18.52
CA GLN A 10 8.85 0.34 -19.40
C GLN A 10 10.08 -0.21 -18.67
N ILE A 11 10.39 0.33 -17.48
CA ILE A 11 11.63 0.01 -16.77
C ILE A 11 11.28 -0.35 -15.32
N GLN A 12 11.84 -1.46 -14.88
CA GLN A 12 11.98 -1.83 -13.47
C GLN A 12 13.46 -1.94 -13.14
N ILE A 13 13.87 -1.41 -11.99
CA ILE A 13 15.23 -1.54 -11.47
C ILE A 13 15.22 -2.29 -10.14
N GLU A 14 16.26 -3.07 -9.91
CA GLU A 14 16.54 -3.74 -8.64
C GLU A 14 17.78 -3.12 -8.01
N VAL A 15 17.64 -2.64 -6.77
CA VAL A 15 18.70 -2.01 -5.99
C VAL A 15 19.03 -2.92 -4.83
N GLY A 16 20.00 -3.80 -5.04
CA GLY A 16 20.46 -4.72 -4.01
C GLY A 16 21.22 -4.01 -2.90
N VAL A 17 20.54 -3.45 -1.90
CA VAL A 17 21.20 -2.82 -0.75
C VAL A 17 21.74 -3.89 0.19
N GLN A 18 21.00 -4.97 0.40
CA GLN A 18 21.30 -6.11 1.26
C GLN A 18 21.32 -5.79 2.76
N SER A 19 21.97 -4.69 3.16
CA SER A 19 21.99 -4.12 4.51
C SER A 19 22.40 -2.65 4.46
N THR A 20 22.00 -1.87 5.46
CA THR A 20 22.50 -0.50 5.69
C THR A 20 23.64 -0.44 6.72
N HIS A 21 23.99 -1.59 7.31
CA HIS A 21 25.01 -1.69 8.34
C HIS A 21 26.39 -1.88 7.71
N ASN A 22 27.29 -0.91 7.92
CA ASN A 22 28.62 -0.90 7.31
C ASN A 22 29.43 -2.16 7.61
N LYS A 23 29.40 -2.64 8.85
CA LYS A 23 30.16 -3.84 9.25
C LYS A 23 29.66 -5.10 8.51
N THR A 24 28.35 -5.21 8.32
CA THR A 24 27.73 -6.28 7.53
C THR A 24 28.19 -6.21 6.07
N LEU A 25 28.13 -5.02 5.47
CA LEU A 25 28.53 -4.78 4.08
C LEU A 25 30.02 -5.08 3.85
N GLU A 26 30.89 -4.64 4.75
CA GLU A 26 32.33 -4.94 4.72
C GLU A 26 32.61 -6.44 4.77
N ALA A 27 31.92 -7.17 5.66
CA ALA A 27 32.08 -8.61 5.83
C ALA A 27 31.71 -9.41 4.58
N ILE A 28 30.76 -8.92 3.78
CA ILE A 28 30.35 -9.54 2.52
C ILE A 28 31.05 -8.93 1.30
N HIS A 29 32.08 -8.09 1.51
CA HIS A 29 32.81 -7.38 0.47
C HIS A 29 31.91 -6.57 -0.48
N ARG A 30 30.84 -5.99 0.07
CA ARG A 30 29.93 -5.12 -0.67
C ARG A 30 30.18 -3.66 -0.33
N ARG A 31 30.28 -2.83 -1.35
CA ARG A 31 30.41 -1.38 -1.19
C ARG A 31 29.14 -0.71 -1.68
N ASN A 32 28.36 -0.16 -0.75
CA ASN A 32 27.20 0.67 -1.06
C ASN A 32 27.47 2.11 -0.65
N ASP A 33 27.09 3.05 -1.50
CA ASP A 33 27.07 4.47 -1.16
C ASP A 33 25.65 4.82 -0.72
N TRP A 34 25.38 4.66 0.58
CA TRP A 34 24.06 4.89 1.15
C TRP A 34 23.57 6.33 0.93
N GLY A 35 24.45 7.32 1.13
CA GLY A 35 24.11 8.73 0.90
C GLY A 35 23.70 8.99 -0.55
N ARG A 36 24.39 8.38 -1.52
CA ARG A 36 23.99 8.46 -2.93
C ARG A 36 22.64 7.79 -3.18
N ILE A 37 22.40 6.60 -2.63
CA ILE A 37 21.11 5.88 -2.76
C ILE A 37 19.97 6.77 -2.23
N GLN A 38 20.12 7.34 -1.04
CA GLN A 38 19.14 8.24 -0.43
C GLN A 38 18.87 9.48 -1.29
N SER A 39 19.87 9.99 -2.01
CA SER A 39 19.70 11.17 -2.87
C SER A 39 19.06 10.86 -4.24
N VAL A 40 19.26 9.65 -4.79
CA VAL A 40 18.88 9.31 -6.17
C VAL A 40 17.54 8.58 -6.25
N ILE A 41 17.22 7.74 -5.27
CA ILE A 41 16.03 6.89 -5.30
C ILE A 41 14.71 7.66 -5.15
N PRO A 42 14.54 8.56 -4.16
CA PRO A 42 13.26 9.27 -3.99
C PRO A 42 12.83 10.09 -5.23
N PRO A 43 13.71 10.82 -5.94
CA PRO A 43 13.33 11.48 -7.19
C PRO A 43 12.85 10.53 -8.30
N ILE A 44 13.39 9.31 -8.38
CA ILE A 44 12.97 8.30 -9.37
C ILE A 44 11.56 7.81 -9.06
N ILE A 45 11.31 7.47 -7.80
CA ILE A 45 10.00 6.99 -7.32
C ILE A 45 8.95 8.09 -7.52
N LYS A 46 9.25 9.33 -7.12
CA LYS A 46 8.36 10.48 -7.27
C LYS A 46 7.98 10.77 -8.73
N ALA A 47 8.86 10.46 -9.69
CA ALA A 47 8.54 10.63 -11.10
C ALA A 47 7.45 9.66 -11.59
N GLY A 48 7.26 8.53 -10.90
CA GLY A 48 6.23 7.53 -11.23
C GLY A 48 6.42 6.91 -12.61
N ARG A 49 7.65 6.83 -13.12
CA ARG A 49 7.96 6.30 -14.47
C ARG A 49 8.66 4.96 -14.45
N THR A 50 9.55 4.76 -13.48
CA THR A 50 10.33 3.53 -13.29
C THR A 50 9.91 2.86 -12.00
N HIS A 51 9.68 1.57 -12.08
CA HIS A 51 9.40 0.73 -10.92
C HIS A 51 10.72 0.40 -10.19
N VAL A 52 10.72 0.47 -8.86
CA VAL A 52 11.94 0.38 -8.05
C VAL A 52 11.75 -0.69 -6.99
N HIS A 53 12.55 -1.75 -7.09
CA HIS A 53 12.68 -2.79 -6.09
C HIS A 53 13.96 -2.55 -5.29
N MET A 54 13.89 -2.70 -3.97
CA MET A 54 15.06 -2.66 -3.11
C MET A 54 15.15 -3.94 -2.30
N ASP A 55 16.36 -4.49 -2.16
CA ASP A 55 16.54 -5.79 -1.52
C ASP A 55 17.26 -5.68 -0.17
N LEU A 56 16.79 -6.44 0.81
CA LEU A 56 17.48 -6.78 2.05
C LEU A 56 17.74 -8.27 2.13
N ILE A 57 18.82 -8.68 2.81
CA ILE A 57 19.09 -10.10 3.08
C ILE A 57 19.17 -10.32 4.58
N VAL A 58 18.31 -11.21 5.07
CA VAL A 58 18.34 -11.77 6.42
C VAL A 58 19.45 -12.83 6.52
N GLY A 59 20.17 -12.83 7.64
CA GLY A 59 21.20 -13.83 7.95
C GLY A 59 22.60 -13.46 7.48
N LEU A 60 22.85 -12.20 7.10
CA LEU A 60 24.20 -11.72 6.83
C LEU A 60 25.07 -11.64 8.12
N PRO A 61 26.41 -11.66 8.01
CA PRO A 61 27.28 -11.49 9.17
C PRO A 61 27.03 -10.16 9.89
N TYR A 62 27.08 -10.15 11.22
CA TYR A 62 26.84 -8.96 12.06
C TYR A 62 25.43 -8.34 11.93
N GLU A 63 24.49 -8.99 11.24
CA GLU A 63 23.10 -8.54 11.08
C GLU A 63 22.20 -9.23 12.11
N SER A 64 22.17 -8.70 13.35
CA SER A 64 21.15 -9.11 14.33
C SER A 64 19.76 -8.63 13.91
N LYS A 65 18.72 -9.15 14.56
CA LYS A 65 17.33 -8.71 14.30
C LYS A 65 17.16 -7.19 14.43
N SER A 66 17.76 -6.57 15.45
CA SER A 66 17.70 -5.11 15.66
C SER A 66 18.41 -4.31 14.56
N ILE A 67 19.51 -4.85 14.00
CA ILE A 67 20.20 -4.22 12.87
C ILE A 67 19.38 -4.40 11.59
N PHE A 68 18.78 -5.56 11.38
CA PHE A 68 17.86 -5.80 10.28
C PHE A 68 16.66 -4.84 10.33
N GLU A 69 16.05 -4.67 11.50
CA GLU A 69 14.97 -3.71 11.74
C GLU A 69 15.38 -2.28 11.33
N LYS A 70 16.58 -1.84 11.73
CA LYS A 70 17.11 -0.55 11.30
C LYS A 70 17.24 -0.48 9.77
N SER A 71 17.84 -1.49 9.14
CA SER A 71 17.98 -1.56 7.68
C SER A 71 16.61 -1.55 6.97
N PHE A 72 15.61 -2.24 7.52
CA PHE A 72 14.24 -2.25 7.01
C PHE A 72 13.64 -0.85 7.05
N ASN A 73 13.69 -0.17 8.21
CA ASN A 73 13.15 1.18 8.36
C ASN A 73 13.86 2.19 7.44
N ASP A 74 15.18 2.09 7.33
CA ASP A 74 15.99 2.93 6.45
C ASP A 74 15.54 2.80 4.98
N LEU A 75 15.32 1.58 4.48
CA LEU A 75 14.86 1.36 3.11
C LEU A 75 13.39 1.70 2.92
N PHE A 76 12.54 1.37 3.89
CA PHE A 76 11.12 1.69 3.86
C PHE A 76 10.89 3.21 3.76
N SER A 77 11.77 4.02 4.39
CA SER A 77 11.72 5.49 4.32
C SER A 77 11.90 6.04 2.90
N LEU A 78 12.52 5.27 2.00
CA LEU A 78 12.68 5.66 0.60
C LEU A 78 11.44 5.37 -0.24
N GLN A 79 10.45 4.66 0.34
CA GLN A 79 9.17 4.28 -0.29
C GLN A 79 9.34 3.57 -1.64
N PRO A 80 10.19 2.52 -1.73
CA PRO A 80 10.29 1.75 -2.96
C PRO A 80 8.94 1.09 -3.29
N HIS A 81 8.74 0.78 -4.56
CA HIS A 81 7.49 0.12 -4.98
C HIS A 81 7.42 -1.31 -4.43
N ALA A 82 8.57 -1.96 -4.25
CA ALA A 82 8.70 -3.22 -3.52
C ALA A 82 9.97 -3.21 -2.67
N LEU A 83 9.85 -3.70 -1.43
CA LEU A 83 10.98 -3.97 -0.55
C LEU A 83 11.10 -5.49 -0.38
N GLN A 84 12.04 -6.09 -1.10
CA GLN A 84 12.24 -7.54 -1.08
C GLN A 84 13.06 -7.93 0.14
N ILE A 85 12.57 -8.92 0.89
CA ILE A 85 13.30 -9.53 1.99
C ILE A 85 13.74 -10.92 1.51
N GLY A 86 15.04 -11.09 1.31
CA GLY A 86 15.67 -12.36 0.98
C GLY A 86 16.26 -13.02 2.21
N PHE A 87 16.46 -14.34 2.15
CA PHE A 87 17.18 -15.10 3.18
C PHE A 87 18.49 -15.62 2.59
N LEU A 88 19.58 -15.47 3.35
CA LEU A 88 20.90 -15.89 2.89
C LEU A 88 20.93 -17.38 2.57
N LYS A 89 21.49 -17.73 1.40
CA LYS A 89 21.70 -19.10 0.95
C LYS A 89 23.21 -19.41 0.95
N LEU A 90 23.63 -20.43 1.70
CA LEU A 90 25.03 -20.85 1.77
C LEU A 90 25.41 -21.77 0.62
N LEU A 91 25.63 -21.16 -0.53
CA LEU A 91 26.07 -21.86 -1.72
C LEU A 91 27.48 -22.44 -1.57
N LYS A 92 27.73 -23.57 -2.24
CA LYS A 92 29.08 -24.16 -2.28
C LYS A 92 30.04 -23.18 -2.97
N GLY A 93 31.15 -22.85 -2.32
CA GLY A 93 32.18 -21.94 -2.85
C GLY A 93 31.98 -20.46 -2.50
N SER A 94 30.95 -20.08 -1.73
CA SER A 94 30.83 -18.69 -1.24
C SER A 94 31.84 -18.40 -0.13
N GLY A 95 32.43 -17.20 -0.11
CA GLY A 95 33.41 -16.80 0.92
C GLY A 95 32.83 -16.84 2.34
N VAL A 96 31.57 -16.47 2.49
CA VAL A 96 30.84 -16.51 3.78
C VAL A 96 30.74 -17.94 4.32
N ARG A 97 30.64 -18.96 3.46
CA ARG A 97 30.56 -20.36 3.89
C ARG A 97 31.89 -20.88 4.47
N SER A 98 33.02 -20.28 4.10
CA SER A 98 34.34 -20.67 4.63
C SER A 98 34.69 -20.00 5.97
N MET A 99 33.87 -19.07 6.45
CA MET A 99 34.15 -18.30 7.67
C MET A 99 33.54 -19.00 8.88
N ALA A 100 34.36 -19.76 9.61
CA ALA A 100 33.93 -20.52 10.79
C ALA A 100 33.37 -19.61 11.91
N GLU A 101 33.84 -18.36 12.00
CA GLU A 101 33.47 -17.40 13.05
C GLU A 101 31.97 -17.01 13.06
N TYR A 102 31.24 -17.21 11.96
CA TYR A 102 29.83 -16.82 11.88
C TYR A 102 28.84 -17.92 12.27
N GLU A 103 29.36 -19.12 12.56
CA GLU A 103 28.63 -20.25 13.14
C GLU A 103 27.32 -20.58 12.43
N TYR A 104 27.34 -20.54 11.10
CA TYR A 104 26.14 -20.74 10.31
C TYR A 104 25.56 -22.15 10.45
N ILE A 105 24.28 -22.21 10.75
CA ILE A 105 23.45 -23.41 10.57
C ILE A 105 22.56 -23.15 9.37
N ALA A 106 22.62 -24.02 8.36
CA ALA A 106 21.82 -23.90 7.14
C ALA A 106 21.14 -25.22 6.79
N ASN A 107 20.08 -25.14 6.01
CA ASN A 107 19.39 -26.31 5.50
C ASN A 107 20.37 -27.12 4.61
N PRO A 108 20.57 -28.43 4.88
CA PRO A 108 21.46 -29.25 4.05
C PRO A 108 20.90 -29.52 2.64
N LYS A 109 19.62 -29.23 2.40
CA LYS A 109 18.97 -29.34 1.08
C LYS A 109 18.93 -27.97 0.40
N ALA A 110 19.01 -27.97 -0.93
CA ALA A 110 18.78 -26.77 -1.72
C ALA A 110 17.42 -26.15 -1.34
N PRO A 111 17.34 -24.80 -1.19
CA PRO A 111 18.32 -23.81 -1.63
C PRO A 111 19.44 -23.46 -0.62
N TYR A 112 19.69 -24.28 0.41
CA TYR A 112 20.74 -24.08 1.43
C TYR A 112 20.57 -22.82 2.27
N GLU A 113 19.32 -22.48 2.56
CA GLU A 113 19.00 -21.28 3.32
C GLU A 113 19.48 -21.37 4.76
N VAL A 114 19.99 -20.25 5.26
CA VAL A 114 20.43 -20.09 6.64
C VAL A 114 19.24 -20.20 7.58
N LEU A 115 19.43 -21.02 8.61
CA LEU A 115 18.48 -21.24 9.70
C LEU A 115 18.89 -20.46 10.95
N GLN A 116 20.19 -20.22 11.16
CA GLN A 116 20.73 -19.47 12.29
C GLN A 116 22.14 -18.95 11.99
N THR A 117 22.52 -17.85 12.63
CA THR A 117 23.88 -17.28 12.64
C THR A 117 24.34 -17.03 14.08
N HIS A 118 25.61 -16.68 14.26
CA HIS A 118 26.17 -16.22 15.55
C HIS A 118 25.45 -15.01 16.19
N VAL A 119 24.69 -14.21 15.43
CA VAL A 119 23.94 -13.02 15.93
C VAL A 119 22.43 -13.08 15.69
N LEU A 120 21.95 -14.11 15.00
CA LEU A 120 20.54 -14.25 14.63
C LEU A 120 20.07 -15.68 14.94
N PRO A 121 19.44 -15.90 16.11
CA PRO A 121 18.91 -17.20 16.53
C PRO A 121 17.86 -17.75 15.56
N TYR A 122 17.65 -19.07 15.61
CA TYR A 122 16.67 -19.76 14.77
C TYR A 122 15.24 -19.18 14.89
N ASP A 123 14.80 -18.88 16.11
CA ASP A 123 13.45 -18.35 16.33
C ASP A 123 13.25 -16.98 15.69
N ASP A 124 14.28 -16.14 15.66
CA ASP A 124 14.24 -14.84 14.97
C ASP A 124 14.22 -15.02 13.45
N VAL A 125 15.01 -15.94 12.90
CA VAL A 125 14.95 -16.27 11.46
C VAL A 125 13.56 -16.76 11.08
N ARG A 126 12.96 -17.63 11.90
CA ARG A 126 11.61 -18.14 11.69
C ARG A 126 10.57 -17.02 11.77
N MET A 127 10.66 -16.11 12.74
CA MET A 127 9.79 -14.95 12.81
C MET A 127 9.91 -14.10 11.54
N LEU A 128 11.14 -13.78 11.13
CA LEU A 128 11.39 -12.96 9.93
C LEU A 128 10.84 -13.61 8.65
N LYS A 129 10.77 -14.95 8.56
CA LYS A 129 10.09 -15.63 7.45
C LYS A 129 8.60 -15.39 7.43
N HIS A 130 7.96 -15.43 8.60
CA HIS A 130 6.54 -15.08 8.70
C HIS A 130 6.32 -13.59 8.41
N PHE A 131 7.23 -12.74 8.86
CA PHE A 131 7.22 -11.31 8.56
C PHE A 131 7.30 -11.06 7.05
N GLU A 132 8.23 -11.71 6.36
CA GLU A 132 8.38 -11.59 4.90
C GLU A 132 7.10 -12.05 4.17
N ASP A 133 6.53 -13.20 4.52
CA ASP A 133 5.28 -13.69 3.89
C ASP A 133 4.10 -12.73 4.10
N VAL A 134 3.96 -12.16 5.31
CA VAL A 134 2.90 -11.18 5.61
C VAL A 134 3.13 -9.86 4.88
N PHE A 135 4.38 -9.36 4.89
CA PHE A 135 4.77 -8.13 4.20
C PHE A 135 4.57 -8.25 2.68
N GLU A 136 4.92 -9.41 2.11
CA GLU A 136 4.75 -9.71 0.68
C GLU A 136 3.26 -9.69 0.29
N ARG A 137 2.41 -10.35 1.09
CA ARG A 137 0.96 -10.43 0.84
C ARG A 137 0.25 -9.10 0.85
N PHE A 138 0.68 -8.18 1.71
CA PHE A 138 -0.05 -6.93 1.94
C PHE A 138 0.66 -5.75 1.29
N TYR A 139 1.90 -5.47 1.68
CA TYR A 139 2.61 -4.28 1.19
C TYR A 139 3.09 -4.47 -0.26
N ASN A 140 3.89 -5.51 -0.54
CA ASN A 140 4.47 -5.72 -1.87
C ASN A 140 3.46 -6.18 -2.93
N SER A 141 2.25 -6.60 -2.53
CA SER A 141 1.19 -6.98 -3.48
C SER A 141 0.72 -5.84 -4.38
N GLU A 142 0.96 -4.59 -3.96
CA GLU A 142 0.53 -3.36 -4.61
C GLU A 142 -0.99 -3.20 -4.78
N ARG A 143 -1.79 -4.11 -4.22
CA ARG A 143 -3.26 -4.05 -4.26
C ARG A 143 -3.84 -3.03 -3.28
N TYR A 144 -3.05 -2.64 -2.28
CA TYR A 144 -3.48 -1.81 -1.14
C TYR A 144 -2.65 -0.51 -1.05
N ARG A 145 -2.31 0.06 -2.21
CA ARG A 145 -1.40 1.22 -2.31
C ARG A 145 -1.95 2.46 -1.61
N THR A 146 -3.25 2.70 -1.63
CA THR A 146 -3.83 3.92 -1.06
C THR A 146 -3.77 3.86 0.46
N VAL A 147 -4.19 2.73 1.06
CA VAL A 147 -4.14 2.56 2.51
C VAL A 147 -2.71 2.51 3.04
N PHE A 148 -1.79 1.80 2.37
CA PHE A 148 -0.40 1.79 2.81
C PHE A 148 0.34 3.09 2.51
N GLY A 149 -0.07 3.87 1.51
CA GLY A 149 0.43 5.23 1.30
C GLY A 149 0.10 6.13 2.50
N TYR A 150 -1.14 6.09 2.96
CA TYR A 150 -1.58 6.79 4.18
C TYR A 150 -0.81 6.33 5.43
N ILE A 151 -0.74 5.02 5.67
CA ILE A 151 -0.08 4.47 6.86
C ILE A 151 1.43 4.79 6.85
N SER A 152 2.08 4.70 5.70
CA SER A 152 3.54 4.88 5.58
C SER A 152 3.99 6.27 6.05
N GLU A 153 3.17 7.31 5.86
CA GLU A 153 3.53 8.67 6.31
C GLU A 153 3.85 8.72 7.81
N SER A 154 3.00 8.11 8.65
CA SER A 154 3.23 8.06 10.11
C SER A 154 4.41 7.15 10.45
N LEU A 155 4.47 5.96 9.84
CA LEU A 155 5.50 4.98 10.13
C LEU A 155 6.92 5.48 9.81
N ILE A 156 7.06 6.28 8.75
CA ILE A 156 8.35 6.90 8.39
C ILE A 156 8.75 7.97 9.40
N GLN A 157 7.81 8.82 9.83
CA GLN A 157 8.08 9.87 10.81
C GLN A 157 8.54 9.31 12.15
N GLU A 158 7.93 8.21 12.56
CA GLU A 158 8.24 7.52 13.83
C GLU A 158 9.42 6.55 13.73
N GLY A 159 9.82 6.14 12.52
CA GLY A 159 10.80 5.08 12.32
C GLY A 159 10.31 3.71 12.81
N SER A 160 9.00 3.47 12.74
CA SER A 160 8.29 2.34 13.37
C SER A 160 7.77 1.29 12.37
N ALA A 161 8.15 1.38 11.10
CA ALA A 161 7.62 0.52 10.04
C ALA A 161 7.80 -0.98 10.31
N PHE A 162 9.02 -1.40 10.70
CA PHE A 162 9.27 -2.79 11.06
C PHE A 162 8.37 -3.24 12.21
N ALA A 163 8.24 -2.44 13.28
CA ALA A 163 7.41 -2.77 14.43
C ALA A 163 5.92 -2.95 14.04
N TYR A 164 5.42 -2.09 13.15
CA TYR A 164 4.04 -2.18 12.64
C TYR A 164 3.77 -3.50 11.91
N PHE A 165 4.64 -3.87 10.97
CA PHE A 165 4.51 -5.13 10.23
C PHE A 165 4.84 -6.36 11.09
N GLU A 166 5.70 -6.22 12.11
CA GLU A 166 5.97 -7.27 13.09
C GLU A 166 4.71 -7.56 13.93
N GLU A 167 3.99 -6.52 14.36
CA GLU A 167 2.72 -6.68 15.07
C GLU A 167 1.65 -7.32 14.20
N MET A 168 1.53 -6.88 12.94
CA MET A 168 0.63 -7.52 11.97
C MET A 168 0.97 -9.00 11.79
N THR A 169 2.26 -9.34 11.74
CA THR A 169 2.74 -10.71 11.63
C THR A 169 2.40 -11.54 12.86
N LYS A 170 2.57 -10.99 14.06
CA LYS A 170 2.19 -11.68 15.31
C LYS A 170 0.70 -11.99 15.33
N LEU A 171 -0.16 -11.02 15.00
CA LEU A 171 -1.60 -11.25 14.92
C LEU A 171 -1.97 -12.30 13.84
N TRP A 172 -1.28 -12.28 12.70
CA TRP A 172 -1.46 -13.28 11.64
C TRP A 172 -1.17 -14.70 12.16
N LEU A 173 -0.09 -14.86 12.93
CA LEU A 173 0.30 -16.13 13.53
C LEU A 173 -0.66 -16.59 14.63
N GLU A 174 -1.09 -15.68 15.49
CA GLU A 174 -2.08 -15.95 16.56
C GLU A 174 -3.41 -16.46 16.00
N LYS A 175 -3.81 -15.99 14.82
CA LYS A 175 -5.01 -16.45 14.11
C LYS A 175 -4.83 -17.77 13.37
N GLY A 176 -3.62 -18.33 13.35
CA GLY A 176 -3.31 -19.57 12.62
C GLY A 176 -3.41 -19.43 11.10
N ASN A 177 -3.25 -18.21 10.57
CA ASN A 177 -3.45 -17.92 9.16
C ASN A 177 -2.34 -18.54 8.28
N GLN A 178 -1.14 -18.73 8.82
CA GLN A 178 -0.02 -19.40 8.17
C GLN A 178 -0.28 -20.88 7.83
N ASP A 179 -1.17 -21.54 8.57
CA ASP A 179 -1.44 -22.97 8.44
C ASP A 179 -2.61 -23.25 7.49
N ARG A 180 -3.16 -22.21 6.84
CA ARG A 180 -4.39 -22.26 6.05
C ARG A 180 -4.19 -21.64 4.67
N LYS A 181 -4.89 -22.18 3.68
CA LYS A 181 -5.00 -21.54 2.36
C LYS A 181 -6.11 -20.48 2.40
N LEU A 182 -5.72 -19.21 2.52
CA LEU A 182 -6.64 -18.07 2.54
C LEU A 182 -6.89 -17.55 1.12
N ASN A 183 -8.16 -17.31 0.78
CA ASN A 183 -8.51 -16.59 -0.44
C ASN A 183 -8.36 -15.07 -0.23
N ASP A 184 -8.53 -14.29 -1.29
CA ASP A 184 -8.41 -12.82 -1.21
C ASP A 184 -9.37 -12.21 -0.18
N ALA A 185 -10.62 -12.66 -0.10
CA ALA A 185 -11.60 -12.13 0.87
C ALA A 185 -11.20 -12.43 2.32
N ASP A 186 -10.59 -13.58 2.59
CA ASP A 186 -10.09 -13.91 3.93
C ASP A 186 -8.86 -13.08 4.30
N GLN A 187 -7.97 -12.81 3.35
CA GLN A 187 -6.80 -11.93 3.54
C GLN A 187 -7.24 -10.47 3.80
N ILE A 188 -8.21 -9.98 3.04
CA ILE A 188 -8.78 -8.63 3.21
C ILE A 188 -9.50 -8.52 4.55
N ALA A 189 -10.27 -9.54 4.95
CA ALA A 189 -10.95 -9.56 6.24
C ALA A 189 -9.95 -9.50 7.41
N PHE A 190 -8.83 -10.22 7.31
CA PHE A 190 -7.74 -10.10 8.29
C PHE A 190 -7.18 -8.67 8.36
N LEU A 191 -6.88 -8.08 7.21
CA LEU A 191 -6.28 -6.74 7.16
C LEU A 191 -7.24 -5.67 7.71
N TYR A 192 -8.54 -5.78 7.39
CA TYR A 192 -9.58 -4.93 7.94
C TYR A 192 -9.69 -5.08 9.46
N GLU A 193 -9.69 -6.32 9.97
CA GLU A 193 -9.70 -6.57 11.42
C GLU A 193 -8.47 -5.98 12.12
N PHE A 194 -7.28 -6.10 11.51
CA PHE A 194 -6.07 -5.48 12.03
C PHE A 194 -6.19 -3.95 12.14
N PHE A 195 -6.75 -3.28 11.14
CA PHE A 195 -7.00 -1.83 11.18
C PHE A 195 -8.05 -1.41 12.22
N ILE A 196 -9.09 -2.23 12.42
CA ILE A 196 -10.07 -2.01 13.50
C ILE A 196 -9.41 -2.11 14.88
N LEU A 197 -8.55 -3.11 15.10
CA LEU A 197 -7.80 -3.26 16.36
C LEU A 197 -6.82 -2.11 16.61
N LYS A 198 -6.37 -1.44 15.55
CA LYS A 198 -5.58 -0.21 15.61
C LYS A 198 -6.41 1.06 15.82
N GLU A 199 -7.74 0.95 15.85
CA GLU A 199 -8.68 2.07 15.89
C GLU A 199 -8.49 3.06 14.71
N ASP A 200 -8.05 2.55 13.56
CA ASP A 200 -7.74 3.36 12.37
C ASP A 200 -8.88 3.28 11.33
N GLN A 201 -9.89 4.13 11.53
CA GLN A 201 -11.04 4.20 10.63
C GLN A 201 -10.66 4.66 9.22
N VAL A 202 -9.65 5.52 9.07
CA VAL A 202 -9.18 5.97 7.75
C VAL A 202 -8.57 4.80 6.99
N ALA A 203 -7.75 3.97 7.65
CA ALA A 203 -7.22 2.77 7.03
C ALA A 203 -8.33 1.79 6.62
N CYS A 204 -9.37 1.62 7.42
CA CYS A 204 -10.53 0.79 7.08
C CYS A 204 -11.27 1.29 5.83
N ASP A 205 -11.47 2.61 5.71
CA ASP A 205 -12.11 3.23 4.54
C ASP A 205 -11.26 3.08 3.28
N LEU A 206 -9.95 3.34 3.39
CA LEU A 206 -9.02 3.23 2.28
C LEU A 206 -8.81 1.79 1.83
N LEU A 207 -8.85 0.82 2.75
CA LEU A 207 -8.82 -0.60 2.38
C LEU A 207 -10.04 -0.97 1.52
N ARG A 208 -11.24 -0.51 1.89
CA ARG A 208 -12.45 -0.74 1.08
C ARG A 208 -12.33 -0.12 -0.31
N TYR A 209 -11.77 1.09 -0.41
CA TYR A 209 -11.46 1.73 -1.68
C TYR A 209 -10.48 0.89 -2.53
N ASP A 210 -9.35 0.48 -1.95
CA ASP A 210 -8.33 -0.32 -2.63
C ASP A 210 -8.89 -1.69 -3.07
N VAL A 211 -9.73 -2.33 -2.26
CA VAL A 211 -10.39 -3.60 -2.62
C VAL A 211 -11.31 -3.41 -3.83
N LEU A 212 -12.11 -2.34 -3.86
CA LEU A 212 -12.99 -2.08 -5.00
C LEU A 212 -12.20 -1.81 -6.27
N THR A 213 -11.16 -0.99 -6.23
CA THR A 213 -10.38 -0.61 -7.41
C THR A 213 -9.49 -1.77 -7.90
N SER A 214 -8.76 -2.42 -7.00
CA SER A 214 -7.80 -3.47 -7.36
C SER A 214 -8.46 -4.77 -7.82
N PHE A 215 -9.69 -5.04 -7.37
CA PHE A 215 -10.45 -6.23 -7.78
C PHE A 215 -11.61 -5.90 -8.72
N ASN A 216 -11.67 -4.70 -9.30
CA ASN A 216 -12.75 -4.25 -10.19
C ASN A 216 -14.16 -4.50 -9.60
N GLY A 217 -14.32 -4.23 -8.30
CA GLY A 217 -15.58 -4.38 -7.58
C GLY A 217 -16.04 -5.83 -7.34
N LYS A 218 -15.24 -6.83 -7.74
CA LYS A 218 -15.63 -8.25 -7.71
C LYS A 218 -15.61 -8.86 -6.31
N ILE A 219 -14.72 -8.39 -5.44
CA ILE A 219 -14.60 -8.88 -4.07
C ILE A 219 -15.47 -8.03 -3.15
N ARG A 220 -16.42 -8.69 -2.50
CA ARG A 220 -17.40 -8.10 -1.57
C ARG A 220 -17.70 -9.08 -0.45
N ASP A 221 -17.60 -8.62 0.78
CA ASP A 221 -17.84 -9.38 2.00
C ASP A 221 -18.25 -8.41 3.12
N GLU A 222 -19.21 -8.84 3.95
CA GLU A 222 -19.70 -8.03 5.07
C GLU A 222 -18.63 -7.82 6.14
N ARG A 223 -17.65 -8.74 6.25
CA ARG A 223 -16.54 -8.64 7.22
C ARG A 223 -15.69 -7.38 7.09
N PHE A 224 -15.68 -6.76 5.90
CA PHE A 224 -15.00 -5.51 5.63
C PHE A 224 -15.95 -4.48 5.02
N GLY A 225 -17.25 -4.54 5.36
CA GLY A 225 -18.22 -3.48 5.05
C GLY A 225 -18.48 -3.26 3.56
N LEU A 226 -18.33 -4.31 2.72
CA LEU A 226 -18.67 -4.26 1.29
C LEU A 226 -19.78 -5.27 0.99
N SER A 227 -21.03 -4.83 1.08
CA SER A 227 -22.17 -5.74 0.93
C SER A 227 -22.27 -6.39 -0.46
N LYS A 228 -22.68 -7.66 -0.50
CA LYS A 228 -22.94 -8.39 -1.75
C LYS A 228 -24.26 -7.96 -2.40
N ASP A 229 -25.24 -7.53 -1.60
CA ASP A 229 -26.50 -7.04 -2.14
C ASP A 229 -26.41 -5.55 -2.50
N ARG A 230 -26.33 -5.29 -3.80
CA ARG A 230 -26.24 -3.94 -4.37
C ARG A 230 -27.60 -3.33 -4.66
N LYS A 231 -28.72 -4.05 -4.44
CA LYS A 231 -30.04 -3.59 -4.89
C LYS A 231 -30.41 -2.26 -4.22
N GLN A 232 -30.23 -2.16 -2.92
CA GLN A 232 -30.55 -0.95 -2.16
C GLN A 232 -29.68 0.23 -2.60
N GLU A 233 -28.35 0.03 -2.67
CA GLU A 233 -27.40 1.03 -3.15
C GLU A 233 -27.81 1.59 -4.53
N MET A 234 -28.28 0.73 -5.43
CA MET A 234 -28.71 1.13 -6.78
C MET A 234 -30.07 1.80 -6.80
N GLN A 235 -31.02 1.38 -5.97
CA GLN A 235 -32.32 2.02 -5.85
C GLN A 235 -32.15 3.44 -5.32
N ASP A 236 -31.34 3.61 -4.28
CA ASP A 236 -31.09 4.92 -3.70
C ASP A 236 -30.39 5.84 -4.72
N ALA A 237 -29.50 5.28 -5.55
CA ALA A 237 -28.74 6.04 -6.54
C ALA A 237 -29.49 6.19 -7.89
N GLU A 238 -30.70 5.63 -8.01
CA GLU A 238 -31.46 5.60 -9.26
C GLU A 238 -31.61 6.99 -9.87
N ILE A 239 -31.99 7.95 -9.04
CA ILE A 239 -32.30 9.28 -9.52
C ILE A 239 -31.03 10.00 -10.01
N PHE A 240 -29.93 9.91 -9.26
CA PHE A 240 -28.64 10.48 -9.66
C PHE A 240 -28.22 9.97 -11.04
N TRP A 241 -28.20 8.65 -11.26
CA TRP A 241 -27.73 8.07 -12.52
C TRP A 241 -28.64 8.35 -13.72
N ARG A 242 -29.94 8.61 -13.49
CA ARG A 242 -30.86 8.98 -14.58
C ARG A 242 -30.76 10.45 -14.97
N GLU A 243 -30.32 11.32 -14.08
CA GLU A 243 -30.13 12.74 -14.36
C GLU A 243 -28.80 12.99 -15.08
N GLU A 244 -28.72 12.67 -16.37
CA GLU A 244 -27.47 12.78 -17.14
C GLU A 244 -26.78 14.16 -17.02
N ALA A 245 -27.55 15.25 -17.00
CA ALA A 245 -27.02 16.60 -16.86
C ALA A 245 -26.30 16.81 -15.51
N LEU A 246 -26.79 16.19 -14.43
CA LEU A 246 -26.16 16.22 -13.12
C LEU A 246 -24.90 15.34 -13.12
N VAL A 247 -25.00 14.10 -13.63
CA VAL A 247 -23.86 13.18 -13.67
C VAL A 247 -22.71 13.72 -14.50
N ARG A 248 -22.99 14.42 -15.61
CA ARG A 248 -21.97 15.04 -16.48
C ARG A 248 -21.14 16.13 -15.80
N GLN A 249 -21.57 16.63 -14.64
CA GLN A 249 -20.73 17.53 -13.82
C GLN A 249 -19.56 16.79 -13.15
N TYR A 250 -19.68 15.48 -12.97
CA TYR A 250 -18.68 14.61 -12.35
C TYR A 250 -18.00 13.69 -13.36
N ILE A 251 -18.76 13.20 -14.35
CA ILE A 251 -18.30 12.27 -15.40
C ILE A 251 -18.61 12.91 -16.77
N SER A 252 -17.68 13.68 -17.32
CA SER A 252 -17.91 14.56 -18.48
C SER A 252 -18.58 13.90 -19.70
N ASN A 253 -18.24 12.63 -19.97
CA ASN A 253 -18.74 11.87 -21.13
C ASN A 253 -19.85 10.87 -20.75
N TYR A 254 -20.55 11.09 -19.64
CA TYR A 254 -21.59 10.19 -19.18
C TYR A 254 -22.83 10.21 -20.07
N SER A 255 -23.32 9.02 -20.39
CA SER A 255 -24.63 8.78 -20.98
C SER A 255 -25.24 7.54 -20.34
N PHE A 256 -26.51 7.60 -19.96
CA PHE A 256 -27.18 6.45 -19.38
C PHE A 256 -27.50 5.44 -20.49
N VAL A 257 -26.85 4.26 -20.43
CA VAL A 257 -27.10 3.16 -21.37
C VAL A 257 -27.91 2.06 -20.69
N GLU A 258 -27.33 1.44 -19.66
CA GLU A 258 -27.98 0.38 -18.90
C GLU A 258 -27.45 0.29 -17.46
N TRP A 259 -28.31 -0.18 -16.55
CA TRP A 259 -27.99 -0.41 -15.14
C TRP A 259 -26.88 -1.43 -14.92
N ARG A 260 -26.66 -2.34 -15.88
CA ARG A 260 -25.59 -3.34 -15.78
C ARG A 260 -24.22 -2.67 -15.77
N ARG A 261 -23.98 -1.71 -16.67
CA ARG A 261 -22.70 -0.99 -16.77
C ARG A 261 -22.41 -0.19 -15.52
N ILE A 262 -23.42 0.55 -15.03
CA ILE A 262 -23.28 1.37 -13.81
C ILE A 262 -22.90 0.50 -12.60
N ARG A 263 -23.56 -0.64 -12.42
CA ARG A 263 -23.26 -1.58 -11.32
C ARG A 263 -21.87 -2.19 -11.38
N GLN A 264 -21.30 -2.30 -12.58
CA GLN A 264 -19.99 -2.90 -12.82
C GLN A 264 -18.85 -1.90 -12.63
N ASP A 265 -19.07 -0.64 -13.05
CA ASP A 265 -18.01 0.36 -13.10
C ASP A 265 -18.05 1.28 -11.87
N TYR A 266 -19.24 1.54 -11.29
CA TYR A 266 -19.41 2.47 -10.18
C TYR A 266 -19.89 1.79 -8.90
N HIS A 267 -19.26 2.20 -7.79
CA HIS A 267 -19.49 1.64 -6.47
C HIS A 267 -19.56 2.75 -5.42
N THR A 268 -20.44 2.59 -4.45
CA THR A 268 -20.59 3.54 -3.34
C THR A 268 -20.05 2.92 -2.06
N ILE A 269 -19.29 3.70 -1.29
CA ILE A 269 -18.92 3.39 0.10
C ILE A 269 -19.15 4.60 0.98
N GLU A 270 -19.59 4.38 2.21
CA GLU A 270 -19.58 5.40 3.25
C GLU A 270 -18.19 5.50 3.86
N VAL A 271 -17.63 6.71 3.96
CA VAL A 271 -16.32 6.99 4.54
C VAL A 271 -16.41 8.14 5.54
N CYS A 272 -15.51 8.17 6.52
CA CYS A 272 -15.39 9.30 7.43
C CYS A 272 -14.77 10.52 6.74
N GLY A 273 -15.07 11.73 7.23
CA GLY A 273 -14.57 12.97 6.62
C GLY A 273 -13.03 13.10 6.58
N ALA A 274 -12.33 12.39 7.47
CA ALA A 274 -10.86 12.36 7.51
C ALA A 274 -10.24 11.57 6.33
N THR A 275 -11.00 10.67 5.70
CA THR A 275 -10.58 9.86 4.55
C THR A 275 -10.53 10.66 3.25
N LEU A 276 -11.36 11.71 3.12
CA LEU A 276 -11.57 12.45 1.87
C LEU A 276 -10.27 12.95 1.19
N PRO A 277 -9.29 13.55 1.90
CA PRO A 277 -8.06 14.05 1.27
C PRO A 277 -7.26 12.95 0.57
N TYR A 278 -7.26 11.73 1.12
CA TYR A 278 -6.56 10.58 0.55
C TYR A 278 -7.25 10.01 -0.70
N LEU A 279 -8.53 10.33 -0.89
CA LEU A 279 -9.28 10.04 -2.12
C LEU A 279 -9.23 11.19 -3.13
N GLY A 280 -8.46 12.25 -2.85
CA GLY A 280 -8.37 13.45 -3.69
C GLY A 280 -9.57 14.39 -3.59
N ILE A 281 -10.39 14.24 -2.55
CA ILE A 281 -11.57 15.07 -2.28
C ILE A 281 -11.19 16.09 -1.18
N PRO A 282 -11.51 17.39 -1.33
CA PRO A 282 -11.23 18.39 -0.30
C PRO A 282 -11.86 18.01 1.04
N ARG A 283 -11.13 18.28 2.13
CA ARG A 283 -11.62 18.04 3.48
C ARG A 283 -12.86 18.89 3.74
N GLY A 284 -13.93 18.26 4.22
CA GLY A 284 -15.15 18.93 4.67
C GLY A 284 -15.42 18.67 6.16
N SER A 285 -16.46 19.31 6.69
CA SER A 285 -16.93 19.13 8.08
C SER A 285 -17.84 17.90 8.27
N TYR A 286 -17.73 16.91 7.39
CA TYR A 286 -18.60 15.74 7.41
C TYR A 286 -18.16 14.73 8.47
N SER A 287 -19.12 14.17 9.22
CA SER A 287 -18.88 13.01 10.07
C SER A 287 -18.67 11.75 9.21
N ALA A 288 -19.60 11.50 8.28
CA ALA A 288 -19.53 10.45 7.27
C ALA A 288 -20.21 10.93 5.97
N VAL A 289 -19.71 10.44 4.83
CA VAL A 289 -20.29 10.70 3.50
C VAL A 289 -20.20 9.49 2.60
N GLU A 290 -21.16 9.36 1.70
CA GLU A 290 -21.10 8.41 0.60
C GLU A 290 -20.21 8.94 -0.53
N VAL A 291 -19.25 8.13 -0.97
CA VAL A 291 -18.35 8.42 -2.08
C VAL A 291 -18.62 7.43 -3.20
N ILE A 292 -18.78 7.95 -4.42
CA ILE A 292 -18.84 7.15 -5.64
C ILE A 292 -17.42 6.92 -6.16
N ILE A 293 -17.10 5.66 -6.43
CA ILE A 293 -15.81 5.17 -6.91
C ILE A 293 -16.02 4.56 -8.29
N ASP A 294 -15.25 5.04 -9.26
CA ASP A 294 -15.07 4.39 -10.55
C ASP A 294 -13.93 3.36 -10.44
N VAL A 295 -14.25 2.07 -10.54
CA VAL A 295 -13.24 1.00 -10.43
C VAL A 295 -12.40 0.83 -11.70
N LYS A 296 -12.71 1.55 -12.79
CA LYS A 296 -11.86 1.67 -13.97
C LYS A 296 -10.81 2.77 -13.83
N GLY A 297 -10.99 3.67 -12.88
CA GLY A 297 -10.07 4.78 -12.63
C GLY A 297 -10.10 5.87 -13.71
N GLU A 298 -11.15 5.92 -14.54
CA GLU A 298 -11.32 6.99 -15.55
C GLU A 298 -11.79 8.28 -14.88
N THR A 299 -12.56 8.17 -13.80
CA THR A 299 -13.05 9.29 -12.99
C THR A 299 -12.49 9.22 -11.57
N LYS A 300 -12.05 10.35 -11.02
CA LYS A 300 -11.65 10.43 -9.61
C LYS A 300 -12.86 10.21 -8.69
N PRO A 301 -12.66 9.65 -7.48
CA PRO A 301 -13.74 9.55 -6.51
C PRO A 301 -14.38 10.91 -6.22
N PHE A 302 -15.70 10.91 -6.00
CA PHE A 302 -16.44 12.13 -5.64
C PHE A 302 -17.56 11.82 -4.65
N ILE A 303 -17.91 12.82 -3.83
CA ILE A 303 -19.02 12.70 -2.88
C ILE A 303 -20.30 12.52 -3.68
N ARG A 304 -21.08 11.49 -3.35
CA ARG A 304 -22.39 11.26 -3.94
C ARG A 304 -23.28 12.48 -3.69
N PRO A 305 -23.82 13.13 -4.73
CA PRO A 305 -24.77 14.20 -4.54
C PRO A 305 -26.02 13.61 -3.89
N GLN A 306 -26.35 14.07 -2.68
CA GLN A 306 -27.72 13.91 -2.20
C GLN A 306 -28.59 14.78 -3.12
N GLN A 307 -29.75 14.29 -3.56
CA GLN A 307 -30.80 15.23 -3.94
C GLN A 307 -31.03 16.09 -2.71
N CYS A 308 -30.59 17.35 -2.75
CA CYS A 308 -30.75 18.28 -1.65
C CYS A 308 -32.23 18.45 -1.34
N VAL A 309 -32.77 17.63 -0.44
CA VAL A 309 -33.96 17.97 0.32
C VAL A 309 -33.48 18.82 1.49
N ASP A 310 -33.40 20.11 1.16
CA ASP A 310 -33.43 21.31 2.01
C ASP A 310 -32.18 21.92 2.69
N THR A 311 -31.88 23.12 2.17
CA THR A 311 -31.52 24.38 2.83
C THR A 311 -30.07 24.68 3.25
N ASN A 312 -29.53 25.71 2.57
CA ASN A 312 -28.41 26.59 2.93
C ASN A 312 -27.02 25.97 3.12
N LEU A 313 -26.21 26.04 2.06
CA LEU A 313 -24.83 26.54 2.17
C LEU A 313 -24.37 27.06 0.81
N ASN A 314 -24.03 28.35 0.80
CA ASN A 314 -23.62 29.14 -0.35
C ASN A 314 -22.47 28.48 -1.13
N TYR A 315 -22.77 27.96 -2.31
CA TYR A 315 -21.79 27.84 -3.39
C TYR A 315 -21.93 29.05 -4.31
N ARG A 316 -21.56 30.22 -3.79
CA ARG A 316 -21.27 31.41 -4.59
C ARG A 316 -20.05 32.09 -4.00
N GLU A 317 -18.99 32.03 -4.79
CA GLU A 317 -17.89 32.99 -4.95
C GLU A 317 -16.54 32.30 -4.91
N HIS A 318 -16.07 31.85 -6.09
CA HIS A 318 -14.67 31.99 -6.50
C HIS A 318 -14.48 31.68 -7.98
N ILE A 319 -15.27 32.31 -8.87
CA ILE A 319 -14.82 32.58 -10.25
C ILE A 319 -15.39 33.95 -10.66
N ALA A 320 -14.69 35.01 -10.29
CA ALA A 320 -14.77 36.29 -10.98
C ALA A 320 -13.41 36.99 -10.77
N SER A 321 -12.41 36.57 -11.55
CA SER A 321 -11.25 37.40 -11.78
C SER A 321 -11.63 38.51 -12.74
N SER A 322 -11.53 39.73 -12.24
CA SER A 322 -11.18 40.97 -12.92
C SER A 322 -11.29 41.02 -14.45
N THR A 323 -12.25 41.78 -14.96
CA THR A 323 -11.99 42.65 -16.12
C THR A 323 -12.81 43.92 -15.99
N ILE A 324 -12.07 45.01 -15.73
CA ILE A 324 -12.47 46.40 -15.83
C ILE A 324 -12.79 46.74 -17.29
N ARG A 325 -13.88 47.47 -17.54
CA ARG A 325 -14.12 48.45 -18.64
C ARG A 325 -15.54 49.02 -18.45
N GLU A 326 -15.69 50.21 -17.87
CA GLU A 326 -15.73 51.53 -18.52
C GLU A 326 -16.98 51.78 -19.39
N GLU A 327 -17.77 52.76 -18.92
CA GLU A 327 -18.53 53.80 -19.67
C GLU A 327 -19.72 53.39 -20.57
N VAL A 328 -20.96 53.60 -20.09
CA VAL A 328 -21.87 54.78 -20.26
C VAL A 328 -23.25 54.39 -19.78
#